data_AF-A0A7S0T9W1-F1
#
_entry.id   AF-A0A7S0T9W1-F1
#
_cell.length_a   1.000
_cell.length_b   1.000
_cell.length_c   1.000
_cell.angle_alpha   90.00
_cell.angle_beta   90.00
_cell.angle_gamma   90.00
#
_symmetry.space_group_name_H-M   'P 1'
#
loop_
_entity.id
_entity.type
_entity.pdbx_description
1 polymer ?
#
loop_
_entity_poly.entity_id
_entity_poly.type
_entity_poly.pdbx_seq_one_letter_code
_entity_poly.pdbx_strand_id
1 'polypeptide(L)'
;ACLIISWLATLITLIVVESNTDYATNKELHWFSTFWRVGSIIFGGGQVVLPLLLSDVVQYETACAARDAVTNVCTSYVTAETATSWITEQQFFAGLALAQAMPGPLFNFSAYIGALAARRAGKNVIVGAMCAWFGLFGPGVMLIFAVLPFWGKFRKWKTYKRALPGLNASAVGLVVSAAVSIVLKVIEASPFPKATVCIGLMCAFGSHVVQLPKGALTLIQAPIVIVVGGLLGLLAHAAEAT
;
A
#
# COMPACT_ATOMS: atom_id res chain seq x y z
N ALA A 1 5.00 8.95 -27.50
CA ALA A 1 4.88 10.42 -27.41
C ALA A 1 3.43 10.81 -27.11
N CYS A 2 2.45 10.52 -27.98
CA CYS A 2 1.04 10.86 -27.75
C CYS A 2 0.49 10.38 -26.40
N LEU A 3 0.76 9.14 -25.99
CA LEU A 3 0.29 8.62 -24.69
C LEU A 3 0.97 9.29 -23.47
N ILE A 4 2.26 9.65 -23.55
CA ILE A 4 2.94 10.42 -22.48
C ILE A 4 2.32 11.82 -22.37
N ILE A 5 2.11 12.48 -23.50
CA ILE A 5 1.50 13.82 -23.55
C ILE A 5 0.08 13.75 -23.01
N SER A 6 -0.70 12.74 -23.41
CA SER A 6 -2.07 12.54 -22.92
C SER A 6 -2.11 12.24 -21.43
N TRP A 7 -1.18 11.44 -20.91
CA TRP A 7 -1.06 11.18 -19.48
C TRP A 7 -0.72 12.45 -18.70
N LEU A 8 0.28 13.21 -19.14
CA LEU A 8 0.66 14.50 -18.54
C LEU A 8 -0.49 15.50 -18.59
N ALA A 9 -1.16 15.61 -19.75
CA ALA A 9 -2.31 16.49 -19.92
C ALA A 9 -3.44 16.10 -18.95
N THR A 10 -3.77 14.82 -18.86
CA THR A 10 -4.81 14.34 -17.94
C THR A 10 -4.44 14.64 -16.49
N LEU A 11 -3.19 14.40 -16.08
CA LEU A 11 -2.70 14.69 -14.73
C LEU A 11 -2.80 16.19 -14.40
N ILE A 12 -2.34 17.06 -15.29
CA ILE A 12 -2.37 18.52 -15.10
C ILE A 12 -3.81 19.02 -15.07
N THR A 13 -4.65 18.57 -16.00
CA THR A 13 -6.06 18.96 -16.05
C THR A 13 -6.79 18.54 -14.76
N LEU A 14 -6.56 17.33 -14.26
CA LEU A 14 -7.19 16.88 -13.00
C LEU A 14 -6.75 17.74 -11.82
N ILE A 15 -5.46 18.05 -11.68
CA ILE A 15 -4.96 18.93 -10.61
C ILE A 15 -5.60 20.32 -10.69
N VAL A 16 -5.68 20.89 -11.90
CA VAL A 16 -6.26 22.23 -12.11
C VAL A 16 -7.75 22.23 -11.82
N VAL A 17 -8.51 21.26 -12.33
CA VAL A 17 -9.96 21.20 -12.11
C VAL A 17 -10.26 20.95 -10.63
N GLU A 18 -9.56 20.01 -9.99
CA GLU A 18 -9.73 19.69 -8.57
C GLU A 18 -9.47 20.92 -7.69
N SER A 19 -8.45 21.72 -8.01
CA SER A 19 -8.12 22.95 -7.29
C SER A 19 -9.22 24.03 -7.38
N ASN A 20 -10.11 23.94 -8.36
CA ASN A 20 -11.18 24.92 -8.59
C ASN A 20 -12.57 24.39 -8.21
N THR A 21 -12.67 23.16 -7.69
CA THR A 21 -13.94 22.52 -7.35
C THR A 21 -14.01 22.13 -5.89
N ASP A 22 -15.19 22.31 -5.28
CA ASP A 22 -15.43 21.85 -3.92
C ASP A 22 -15.78 20.35 -3.86
N TYR A 23 -15.24 19.68 -2.85
CA TYR A 23 -15.48 18.25 -2.62
C TYR A 23 -16.97 17.92 -2.41
N ALA A 24 -17.73 18.80 -1.76
CA ALA A 24 -19.14 18.54 -1.44
C ALA A 24 -19.99 18.31 -2.71
N THR A 25 -19.67 19.02 -3.80
CA THR A 25 -20.41 19.00 -5.05
C THR A 25 -19.92 17.90 -5.99
N ASN A 26 -18.59 17.72 -6.10
CA ASN A 26 -17.96 16.89 -7.13
C ASN A 26 -17.15 15.71 -6.56
N LYS A 27 -17.73 14.93 -5.65
CA LYS A 27 -17.03 13.84 -4.94
C LYS A 27 -16.35 12.83 -5.88
N GLU A 28 -17.00 12.44 -6.98
CA GLU A 28 -16.46 11.45 -7.93
C GLU A 28 -15.19 11.95 -8.62
N LEU A 29 -15.12 13.25 -8.92
CA LEU A 29 -13.96 13.89 -9.53
C LEU A 29 -12.77 13.86 -8.56
N HIS A 30 -12.98 14.21 -7.30
CA HIS A 30 -11.91 14.19 -6.29
C HIS A 30 -11.40 12.77 -6.04
N TRP A 31 -12.29 11.78 -5.99
CA TRP A 31 -11.85 10.38 -5.91
C TRP A 31 -10.97 10.04 -7.11
N PHE A 32 -11.47 10.27 -8.33
CA PHE A 32 -10.72 9.94 -9.54
C PHE A 32 -9.37 10.69 -9.61
N SER A 33 -9.34 11.98 -9.29
CA SER A 33 -8.14 12.82 -9.30
C SER A 33 -7.08 12.32 -8.31
N THR A 34 -7.47 12.06 -7.05
CA THR A 34 -6.58 11.50 -6.03
C THR A 34 -6.01 10.16 -6.47
N PHE A 35 -6.87 9.24 -6.92
CA PHE A 35 -6.42 7.92 -7.38
C PHE A 35 -5.52 8.02 -8.63
N TRP A 36 -5.79 8.94 -9.55
CA TRP A 36 -4.94 9.20 -10.73
C TRP A 36 -3.58 9.81 -10.37
N ARG A 37 -3.55 10.76 -9.43
CA ARG A 37 -2.31 11.36 -8.92
C ARG A 37 -1.47 10.32 -8.20
N VAL A 38 -2.08 9.58 -7.28
CA VAL A 38 -1.42 8.48 -6.56
C VAL A 38 -0.90 7.43 -7.56
N GLY A 39 -1.74 7.00 -8.51
CA GLY A 39 -1.39 6.05 -9.58
C GLY A 39 -0.22 6.50 -10.46
N SER A 40 -0.08 7.81 -10.65
CA SER A 40 0.98 8.44 -11.45
C SER A 40 2.33 8.51 -10.74
N ILE A 41 2.35 8.45 -9.40
CA ILE A 41 3.56 8.58 -8.57
C ILE A 41 4.14 7.21 -8.18
N ILE A 42 3.44 6.11 -8.51
CA ILE A 42 3.85 4.75 -8.16
C ILE A 42 5.11 4.32 -8.93
N PHE A 43 6.28 4.51 -8.34
CA PHE A 43 7.53 3.88 -8.77
C PHE A 43 7.99 2.90 -7.68
N GLY A 44 7.82 1.59 -7.88
CA GLY A 44 8.37 0.57 -6.97
C GLY A 44 7.37 -0.42 -6.33
N GLY A 45 6.10 -0.40 -6.74
CA GLY A 45 5.10 -1.39 -6.30
C GLY A 45 4.14 -0.87 -5.23
N GLY A 46 3.07 -1.63 -4.95
CA GLY A 46 1.95 -1.12 -4.15
C GLY A 46 2.23 -0.89 -2.66
N GLN A 47 3.32 -1.41 -2.09
CA GLN A 47 3.68 -1.20 -0.67
C GLN A 47 4.04 0.28 -0.37
N VAL A 48 4.56 1.01 -1.37
CA VAL A 48 4.91 2.44 -1.23
C VAL A 48 3.67 3.34 -1.37
N VAL A 49 2.59 2.80 -1.93
CA VAL A 49 1.36 3.51 -2.26
C VAL A 49 0.39 3.56 -1.10
N LEU A 50 0.46 2.56 -0.22
CA LEU A 50 -0.46 2.43 0.91
C LEU A 50 -0.39 3.62 1.89
N PRO A 51 0.79 4.13 2.29
CA PRO A 51 0.84 5.31 3.14
C PRO A 51 0.22 6.55 2.49
N LEU A 52 0.42 6.72 1.18
CA LEU A 52 -0.13 7.86 0.42
C LEU A 52 -1.65 7.76 0.26
N LEU A 53 -2.18 6.55 0.01
CA LEU A 53 -3.62 6.33 -0.01
C LEU A 53 -4.24 6.51 1.38
N LEU A 54 -3.57 6.05 2.43
CA LEU A 54 -4.06 6.21 3.79
C LEU A 54 -4.21 7.69 4.13
N SER A 55 -3.19 8.52 3.84
CA SER A 55 -3.24 9.96 4.13
C SER A 55 -4.28 10.72 3.32
N ASP A 56 -4.53 10.31 2.07
CA ASP A 56 -5.46 11.03 1.18
C ASP A 56 -6.93 10.60 1.40
N VAL A 57 -7.16 9.34 1.81
CA VAL A 57 -8.51 8.77 1.94
C VAL A 57 -9.01 8.84 3.38
N VAL A 58 -8.12 8.65 4.36
CA VAL A 58 -8.43 8.79 5.78
C VAL A 58 -7.97 10.17 6.22
N GLN A 59 -8.94 11.07 6.36
CA GLN A 59 -8.68 12.46 6.73
C GLN A 59 -8.68 12.57 8.25
N TYR A 60 -7.58 13.07 8.80
CA TYR A 60 -7.42 13.34 10.22
C TYR A 60 -7.51 14.85 10.46
N GLU A 61 -8.27 15.24 11.47
CA GLU A 61 -8.31 16.61 11.97
C GLU A 61 -7.83 16.62 13.41
N THR A 62 -6.98 17.59 13.73
CA THR A 62 -6.54 17.83 15.11
C THR A 62 -7.67 18.51 15.87
N ALA A 63 -8.34 17.75 16.72
CA ALA A 63 -9.37 18.23 17.62
C ALA A 63 -8.79 18.53 19.00
N CYS A 64 -9.42 19.46 19.72
CA CYS A 64 -9.05 19.77 21.08
C CYS A 64 -9.68 18.77 22.06
N ALA A 65 -8.86 17.98 22.75
CA ALA A 65 -9.33 16.99 23.71
C ALA A 65 -9.48 17.55 25.13
N ALA A 66 -8.63 18.51 25.50
CA ALA A 66 -8.74 19.21 26.78
C ALA A 66 -8.49 20.71 26.58
N ARG A 67 -9.37 21.53 27.17
CA ARG A 67 -9.18 22.98 27.28
C ARG A 67 -8.86 23.34 28.71
N ASP A 68 -7.99 24.32 28.88
CA ASP A 68 -7.79 24.97 30.17
C ASP A 68 -9.08 25.68 30.60
N ALA A 69 -9.52 25.44 31.82
CA ALA A 69 -10.76 25.96 32.37
C ALA A 69 -10.76 27.48 32.53
N VAL A 70 -9.57 28.10 32.64
CA VAL A 70 -9.44 29.55 32.86
C VAL A 70 -9.20 30.30 31.55
N THR A 71 -8.31 29.80 30.70
CA THR A 71 -7.89 30.50 29.47
C THR A 71 -8.64 30.06 28.22
N ASN A 72 -9.43 28.99 28.27
CA ASN A 72 -10.09 28.35 27.12
C ASN A 72 -9.14 27.93 25.98
N VAL A 73 -7.84 27.92 26.24
CA VAL A 73 -6.79 27.47 25.33
C VAL A 73 -6.74 25.95 25.33
N CYS A 74 -6.48 25.36 24.16
CA CYS A 74 -6.33 23.93 24.04
C CYS A 74 -5.00 23.45 24.63
N THR A 75 -5.05 22.55 25.61
CA THR A 75 -3.87 22.02 26.32
C THR A 75 -3.52 20.59 25.88
N SER A 76 -4.42 19.89 25.19
CA SER A 76 -4.16 18.56 24.62
C SER A 76 -4.89 18.40 23.30
N TYR A 77 -4.13 18.10 22.25
CA TYR A 77 -4.62 17.84 20.91
C TYR A 77 -4.71 16.33 20.69
N VAL A 78 -5.80 15.87 20.11
CA VAL A 78 -5.96 14.48 19.68
C VAL A 78 -6.33 14.47 18.21
N THR A 79 -5.69 13.58 17.45
CA THR A 79 -6.01 13.35 16.05
C THR A 79 -7.25 12.48 15.98
N ALA A 80 -8.35 13.03 15.49
CA ALA A 80 -9.60 12.31 15.26
C ALA A 80 -9.92 12.29 13.75
N GLU A 81 -10.67 11.27 13.32
CA GLU A 81 -11.13 11.21 11.93
C GLU A 81 -12.13 12.34 11.64
N THR A 82 -11.94 13.07 10.54
CA THR A 82 -12.86 14.13 10.11
C THR A 82 -14.20 13.54 9.64
N ALA A 83 -15.30 14.26 9.85
CA ALA A 83 -16.63 13.87 9.34
C ALA A 83 -16.65 13.68 7.80
N THR A 84 -15.80 14.41 7.07
CA THR A 84 -15.65 14.35 5.60
C THR A 84 -14.74 13.23 5.12
N SER A 85 -14.11 12.47 6.03
CA SER A 85 -13.24 11.35 5.66
C SER A 85 -13.97 10.34 4.77
N TRP A 86 -13.30 9.84 3.73
CA TRP A 86 -13.92 8.98 2.73
C TRP A 86 -14.19 7.60 3.30
N ILE A 87 -13.26 7.09 4.12
CA ILE A 87 -13.38 5.85 4.88
C ILE A 87 -12.74 6.01 6.27
N THR A 88 -13.05 5.11 7.19
CA THR A 88 -12.36 5.04 8.50
C THR A 88 -11.03 4.30 8.38
N GLU A 89 -10.09 4.56 9.28
CA GLU A 89 -8.81 3.85 9.38
C GLU A 89 -9.00 2.33 9.54
N GLN A 90 -9.97 1.93 10.36
CA GLN A 90 -10.33 0.53 10.57
C GLN A 90 -10.76 -0.16 9.26
N GLN A 91 -11.61 0.51 8.46
CA GLN A 91 -12.04 0.02 7.14
C GLN A 91 -10.89 -0.05 6.13
N PHE A 92 -9.94 0.90 6.18
CA PHE A 92 -8.75 0.88 5.34
C PHE A 92 -7.90 -0.37 5.64
N PHE A 93 -7.54 -0.59 6.91
CA PHE A 93 -6.71 -1.72 7.30
C PHE A 93 -7.41 -3.08 7.16
N ALA A 94 -8.72 -3.14 7.41
CA ALA A 94 -9.50 -4.35 7.14
C ALA A 94 -9.50 -4.70 5.64
N GLY A 95 -9.71 -3.71 4.78
CA GLY A 95 -9.63 -3.91 3.33
C GLY A 95 -8.23 -4.27 2.86
N LEU A 96 -7.19 -3.72 3.49
CA LEU A 96 -5.81 -4.07 3.21
C LEU A 96 -5.54 -5.54 3.57
N ALA A 97 -5.98 -6.00 4.74
CA ALA A 97 -5.85 -7.40 5.14
C ALA A 97 -6.55 -8.34 4.15
N LEU A 98 -7.76 -7.99 3.71
CA LEU A 98 -8.49 -8.74 2.68
C LEU A 98 -7.77 -8.73 1.33
N ALA A 99 -7.19 -7.60 0.92
CA ALA A 99 -6.44 -7.48 -0.32
C ALA A 99 -5.15 -8.32 -0.31
N GLN A 100 -4.49 -8.47 0.84
CA GLN A 100 -3.31 -9.32 1.01
C GLN A 100 -3.64 -10.82 1.07
N ALA A 101 -4.88 -11.17 1.44
CA ALA A 101 -5.34 -12.56 1.44
C ALA A 101 -5.67 -13.08 0.04
N MET A 102 -6.03 -12.19 -0.90
CA MET A 102 -6.40 -12.57 -2.26
C MET A 102 -5.19 -12.50 -3.22
N PRO A 103 -5.05 -13.45 -4.15
CA PRO A 103 -4.04 -13.35 -5.19
C PRO A 103 -4.40 -12.21 -6.14
N GLY A 104 -3.53 -11.21 -6.26
CA GLY A 104 -3.73 -10.14 -7.23
C GLY A 104 -2.90 -8.90 -6.94
N PRO A 105 -2.87 -7.95 -7.88
CA PRO A 105 -2.26 -6.67 -7.64
C PRO A 105 -3.09 -5.85 -6.65
N LEU A 106 -2.42 -4.99 -5.87
CA LEU A 106 -3.04 -4.04 -4.95
C LEU A 106 -4.05 -3.08 -5.63
N PHE A 107 -4.14 -3.08 -6.96
CA PHE A 107 -5.17 -2.36 -7.71
C PHE A 107 -6.61 -2.74 -7.30
N ASN A 108 -6.86 -3.98 -6.87
CA ASN A 108 -8.20 -4.38 -6.40
C ASN A 108 -8.61 -3.63 -5.12
N PHE A 109 -7.64 -3.19 -4.30
CA PHE A 109 -7.89 -2.39 -3.10
C PHE A 109 -8.42 -0.99 -3.44
N SER A 110 -8.05 -0.41 -4.59
CA SER A 110 -8.60 0.88 -5.02
C SER A 110 -10.10 0.80 -5.30
N ALA A 111 -10.57 -0.28 -5.93
CA ALA A 111 -12.00 -0.52 -6.17
C ALA A 111 -12.77 -0.67 -4.84
N TYR A 112 -12.18 -1.35 -3.85
CA TYR A 112 -12.74 -1.46 -2.50
C TYR A 112 -12.87 -0.08 -1.83
N ILE A 113 -11.80 0.72 -1.82
CA ILE A 113 -11.85 2.07 -1.23
C ILE A 113 -12.89 2.93 -1.94
N GLY A 114 -12.92 2.92 -3.28
CA GLY A 114 -13.89 3.67 -4.07
C GLY A 114 -15.34 3.27 -3.81
N ALA A 115 -15.59 1.96 -3.60
CA ALA A 115 -16.90 1.44 -3.24
C ALA A 115 -17.36 1.94 -1.85
N LEU A 116 -16.47 1.94 -0.85
CA LEU A 116 -16.78 2.44 0.49
C LEU A 116 -16.95 3.96 0.52
N ALA A 117 -16.09 4.69 -0.19
CA ALA A 117 -16.19 6.14 -0.34
C ALA A 117 -17.55 6.54 -0.96
N ALA A 118 -17.96 5.85 -2.03
CA ALA A 118 -19.27 6.08 -2.65
C ALA A 118 -20.44 5.74 -1.72
N ARG A 119 -20.35 4.62 -0.98
CA ARG A 119 -21.37 4.24 0.00
C ARG A 119 -21.54 5.31 1.07
N ARG A 120 -20.44 5.80 1.65
CA ARG A 120 -20.44 6.84 2.69
C ARG A 120 -20.94 8.18 2.15
N ALA A 121 -20.65 8.47 0.89
CA ALA A 121 -21.10 9.68 0.21
C ALA A 121 -22.56 9.66 -0.28
N GLY A 122 -23.27 8.53 -0.16
CA GLY A 122 -24.64 8.35 -0.68
C GLY A 122 -24.70 8.25 -2.22
N LYS A 123 -23.60 7.85 -2.87
CA LYS A 123 -23.48 7.71 -4.34
C LYS A 123 -23.49 6.24 -4.76
N ASN A 124 -23.61 6.01 -6.07
CA ASN A 124 -23.58 4.68 -6.65
C ASN A 124 -22.23 3.99 -6.40
N VAL A 125 -22.25 2.88 -5.66
CA VAL A 125 -21.05 2.11 -5.26
C VAL A 125 -20.22 1.67 -6.46
N ILE A 126 -20.89 1.25 -7.54
CA ILE A 126 -20.22 0.80 -8.78
C ILE A 126 -19.44 1.95 -9.42
N VAL A 127 -20.01 3.16 -9.43
CA VAL A 127 -19.34 4.33 -10.00
C VAL A 127 -18.10 4.68 -9.19
N GLY A 128 -18.20 4.71 -7.86
CA GLY A 128 -17.04 4.94 -6.99
C GLY A 128 -15.93 3.91 -7.17
N ALA A 129 -16.31 2.62 -7.24
CA ALA A 129 -15.35 1.54 -7.47
C ALA A 129 -14.63 1.69 -8.82
N MET A 130 -15.37 1.97 -9.90
CA MET A 130 -14.80 2.14 -11.24
C MET A 130 -13.94 3.41 -11.33
N CYS A 131 -14.36 4.52 -10.72
CA CYS A 131 -13.59 5.75 -10.66
C CYS A 131 -12.24 5.52 -9.95
N ALA A 132 -12.25 4.89 -8.77
CA ALA A 132 -11.00 4.62 -8.06
C ALA A 132 -10.11 3.62 -8.81
N TRP A 133 -10.71 2.59 -9.40
CA TRP A 133 -9.98 1.56 -10.15
C TRP A 133 -9.32 2.11 -11.40
N PHE A 134 -10.05 2.82 -12.26
CA PHE A 134 -9.48 3.48 -13.44
C PHE A 134 -8.56 4.62 -13.06
N GLY A 135 -8.87 5.36 -11.99
CA GLY A 135 -8.00 6.41 -11.46
C GLY A 135 -6.63 5.85 -11.13
N LEU A 136 -6.54 4.77 -10.35
CA LEU A 136 -5.26 4.25 -9.90
C LEU A 136 -4.54 3.40 -10.97
N PHE A 137 -5.27 2.61 -11.75
CA PHE A 137 -4.69 1.71 -12.76
C PHE A 137 -4.37 2.40 -14.09
N GLY A 138 -5.23 3.35 -14.49
CA GLY A 138 -5.13 4.10 -15.74
C GLY A 138 -3.75 4.69 -16.05
N PRO A 139 -3.13 5.48 -15.15
CA PRO A 139 -1.84 6.12 -15.43
C PRO A 139 -0.73 5.10 -15.64
N GLY A 140 -0.70 4.01 -14.85
CA GLY A 140 0.29 2.95 -15.00
C GLY A 140 0.20 2.24 -16.36
N VAL A 141 -1.02 1.88 -16.77
CA VAL A 141 -1.28 1.29 -18.10
C VAL A 141 -0.85 2.25 -19.22
N MET A 142 -1.22 3.52 -19.10
CA MET A 142 -0.86 4.54 -20.08
C MET A 142 0.65 4.66 -20.22
N LEU A 143 1.38 4.73 -19.10
CA LEU A 143 2.83 4.88 -19.09
C LEU A 143 3.54 3.66 -19.67
N ILE A 144 3.10 2.43 -19.34
CA ILE A 144 3.67 1.20 -19.91
C ILE A 144 3.54 1.20 -21.44
N PHE A 145 2.33 1.43 -21.97
CA PHE A 145 2.11 1.50 -23.41
C PHE A 145 2.79 2.69 -24.08
N ALA A 146 2.98 3.80 -23.35
CA ALA A 146 3.66 4.95 -23.89
C ALA A 146 5.17 4.73 -24.04
N VAL A 147 5.79 3.96 -23.15
CA VAL A 147 7.22 3.65 -23.18
C VAL A 147 7.55 2.48 -24.12
N LEU A 148 6.65 1.50 -24.24
CA LEU A 148 6.76 0.32 -25.12
C LEU A 148 7.34 0.59 -26.53
N PRO A 149 6.85 1.55 -27.33
CA PRO A 149 7.37 1.80 -28.68
C PRO A 149 8.84 2.29 -28.70
N PHE A 150 9.29 2.94 -27.62
CA PHE A 150 10.67 3.43 -27.51
C PHE A 150 11.61 2.41 -26.84
N TRP A 151 11.04 1.41 -26.15
CA TRP A 151 11.77 0.43 -25.35
C TRP A 151 12.88 -0.27 -26.14
N GLY A 152 12.60 -0.66 -27.38
CA GLY A 152 13.56 -1.35 -28.26
C GLY A 152 14.80 -0.51 -28.60
N LYS A 153 14.67 0.81 -28.69
CA LYS A 153 15.79 1.74 -28.92
C LYS A 153 16.52 2.04 -27.60
N PHE A 154 15.76 2.31 -26.54
CA PHE A 154 16.30 2.65 -25.22
C PHE A 154 17.19 1.54 -24.64
N ARG A 155 16.74 0.27 -24.72
CA ARG A 155 17.52 -0.88 -24.21
C ARG A 155 18.84 -1.15 -24.94
N LYS A 156 19.08 -0.52 -26.11
CA LYS A 156 20.32 -0.66 -26.87
C LYS A 156 21.40 0.34 -26.43
N TRP A 157 21.04 1.40 -25.70
CA TRP A 157 21.99 2.42 -25.25
C TRP A 157 23.05 1.85 -24.30
N LYS A 158 24.33 2.12 -24.60
CA LYS A 158 25.48 1.59 -23.84
C LYS A 158 25.47 2.06 -22.38
N THR A 159 25.08 3.30 -22.12
CA THR A 159 24.94 3.86 -20.77
C THR A 159 23.89 3.11 -19.95
N TYR A 160 22.72 2.84 -20.54
CA TYR A 160 21.67 2.06 -19.88
C TYR A 160 22.15 0.66 -19.48
N LYS A 161 22.81 -0.05 -20.41
CA LYS A 161 23.36 -1.40 -20.12
C LYS A 161 24.42 -1.40 -19.02
N ARG A 162 25.19 -0.30 -18.88
CA ARG A 162 26.18 -0.13 -17.81
C ARG A 162 25.56 0.27 -16.47
N ALA A 163 24.48 1.05 -16.49
CA ALA A 163 23.75 1.47 -15.29
C ALA A 163 22.89 0.34 -14.71
N LEU A 164 22.35 -0.55 -15.55
CA LEU A 164 21.40 -1.58 -15.14
C LEU A 164 21.92 -2.54 -14.04
N PRO A 165 23.16 -3.06 -14.08
CA PRO A 165 23.70 -3.84 -12.97
C PRO A 165 23.76 -3.05 -11.65
N GLY A 166 24.10 -1.76 -11.71
CA GLY A 166 24.11 -0.88 -10.55
C GLY A 166 22.71 -0.65 -9.99
N LEU A 167 21.71 -0.40 -10.84
CA LEU A 167 20.31 -0.28 -10.43
C LEU A 167 19.78 -1.58 -9.82
N ASN A 168 20.12 -2.74 -10.41
CA ASN A 168 19.74 -4.05 -9.85
C ASN A 168 20.40 -4.28 -8.48
N ALA A 169 21.68 -3.93 -8.31
CA ALA A 169 22.38 -4.03 -7.03
C ALA A 169 21.76 -3.11 -5.96
N SER A 170 21.42 -1.87 -6.32
CA SER A 170 20.69 -0.94 -5.43
C SER A 170 19.32 -1.48 -5.04
N ALA A 171 18.58 -2.08 -5.97
CA ALA A 171 17.28 -2.69 -5.68
C ALA A 171 17.41 -3.85 -4.68
N VAL A 172 18.44 -4.71 -4.84
CA VAL A 172 18.74 -5.76 -3.86
C VAL A 172 19.05 -5.17 -2.48
N GLY A 173 19.86 -4.10 -2.43
CA GLY A 173 20.17 -3.40 -1.17
C GLY A 173 18.93 -2.81 -0.48
N LEU A 174 18.02 -2.20 -1.24
CA LEU A 174 16.75 -1.68 -0.73
C LEU A 174 15.84 -2.80 -0.21
N VAL A 175 15.78 -3.94 -0.89
CA VAL A 175 15.01 -5.11 -0.43
C VAL A 175 15.58 -5.66 0.88
N VAL A 176 16.91 -5.78 0.98
CA VAL A 176 17.58 -6.23 2.22
C VAL A 176 17.32 -5.23 3.35
N SER A 177 17.44 -3.92 3.08
CA SER A 177 17.14 -2.87 4.07
C SER A 177 15.70 -2.95 4.56
N ALA A 178 14.72 -3.06 3.66
CA ALA A 178 13.32 -3.21 4.02
C ALA A 178 13.07 -4.48 4.84
N ALA A 179 13.66 -5.60 4.45
CA ALA A 179 13.53 -6.86 5.19
C ALA A 179 14.07 -6.75 6.62
N VAL A 180 15.27 -6.16 6.81
CA VAL A 180 15.85 -5.95 8.13
C VAL A 180 14.99 -5.01 8.97
N SER A 181 14.55 -3.89 8.41
CA SER A 181 13.70 -2.94 9.14
C SER A 181 12.35 -3.54 9.57
N ILE A 182 11.74 -4.39 8.73
CA ILE A 182 10.51 -5.09 9.08
C ILE A 182 10.77 -6.11 10.20
N VAL A 183 11.84 -6.91 10.10
CA VAL A 183 12.18 -7.92 11.12
C VAL A 183 12.40 -7.26 12.48
N LEU A 184 13.18 -6.18 12.55
CA LEU A 184 13.45 -5.48 13.80
C LEU A 184 12.15 -4.94 14.44
N LYS A 185 11.28 -4.31 13.64
CA LYS A 185 9.97 -3.82 14.11
C LYS A 185 9.07 -4.95 14.62
N VAL A 186 9.05 -6.10 13.95
CA VAL A 186 8.26 -7.27 14.36
C VAL A 186 8.77 -7.85 15.69
N ILE A 187 10.08 -7.85 15.92
CA ILE A 187 10.66 -8.32 17.19
C ILE A 187 10.29 -7.38 18.34
N GLU A 188 10.35 -6.07 18.12
CA GLU A 188 9.98 -5.05 19.13
C GLU A 188 8.48 -5.05 19.45
N ALA A 189 7.63 -5.26 18.44
CA ALA A 189 6.18 -5.31 18.62
C ALA A 189 5.67 -6.65 19.21
N SER A 190 6.52 -7.68 19.24
CA SER A 190 6.13 -9.01 19.73
C SER A 190 6.07 -9.02 21.26
N PRO A 191 5.02 -9.60 21.87
CA PRO A 191 4.99 -9.83 23.31
C PRO A 191 6.11 -10.77 23.80
N PHE A 192 6.70 -11.59 22.91
CA PHE A 192 7.76 -12.56 23.24
C PHE A 192 8.96 -12.46 22.29
N PRO A 193 9.84 -11.44 22.44
CA PRO A 193 10.90 -11.14 21.46
C PRO A 193 11.87 -12.31 21.21
N LYS A 194 12.28 -13.03 22.27
CA LYS A 194 13.22 -14.16 22.16
C LYS A 194 12.62 -15.34 21.40
N ALA A 195 11.37 -15.71 21.71
CA ALA A 195 10.66 -16.78 21.03
C ALA A 195 10.41 -16.45 19.54
N THR A 196 10.05 -15.20 19.25
CA THR A 196 9.87 -14.72 17.86
C THR A 196 11.14 -14.85 17.03
N VAL A 197 12.31 -14.50 17.59
CA VAL A 197 13.60 -14.66 16.90
C VAL A 197 13.91 -16.14 16.65
N CYS A 198 13.74 -17.00 17.64
CA CYS A 198 14.00 -18.44 17.50
C CYS A 198 13.07 -19.10 16.47
N ILE A 199 11.77 -18.85 16.53
CA ILE A 199 10.78 -19.37 15.57
C ILE A 199 11.07 -18.82 14.17
N GLY A 200 11.38 -17.52 14.06
CA GLY A 200 11.74 -16.89 12.79
C GLY A 200 12.98 -17.51 12.13
N LEU A 201 14.04 -17.76 12.91
CA LEU A 201 15.26 -18.43 12.45
C LEU A 201 15.00 -19.88 12.04
N MET A 202 14.19 -20.63 12.80
CA MET A 202 13.80 -22.00 12.46
C MET A 202 13.00 -22.05 11.15
N CYS A 203 12.05 -21.13 10.96
CA CYS A 203 11.26 -21.02 9.74
C CYS A 203 12.12 -20.64 8.52
N ALA A 204 13.03 -19.66 8.68
CA ALA A 204 13.97 -19.28 7.64
C ALA A 204 14.91 -20.43 7.26
N PHE A 205 15.47 -21.13 8.25
CA PHE A 205 16.31 -22.30 8.02
C PHE A 205 15.53 -23.44 7.35
N GLY A 206 14.31 -23.73 7.82
CA GLY A 206 13.42 -24.73 7.22
C GLY A 206 13.11 -24.45 5.75
N SER A 207 12.88 -23.19 5.39
CA SER A 207 12.66 -22.80 3.98
C SER A 207 13.90 -22.97 3.09
N HIS A 208 15.11 -22.83 3.63
CA HIS A 208 16.37 -22.94 2.88
C HIS A 208 16.91 -24.37 2.78
N VAL A 209 16.70 -25.19 3.83
CA VAL A 209 17.20 -26.56 3.91
C VAL A 209 16.27 -27.55 3.22
N VAL A 210 14.96 -27.34 3.29
CA VAL A 210 13.98 -28.17 2.59
C VAL A 210 13.85 -27.66 1.16
N GLN A 211 14.86 -27.86 0.31
CA GLN A 211 14.72 -27.58 -1.13
C GLN A 211 13.94 -28.73 -1.78
N LEU A 212 12.61 -28.65 -1.73
CA LEU A 212 11.74 -29.60 -2.43
C LEU A 212 11.94 -29.48 -3.95
N PRO A 213 11.80 -30.58 -4.71
CA PRO A 213 11.99 -30.59 -6.15
C PRO A 213 11.14 -29.49 -6.81
N LYS A 214 11.78 -28.73 -7.71
CA LYS A 214 11.20 -27.54 -8.35
C LYS A 214 10.01 -27.94 -9.24
N GLY A 215 8.81 -27.80 -8.70
CA GLY A 215 7.55 -28.01 -9.43
C GLY A 215 6.40 -28.24 -8.45
N ALA A 216 5.47 -27.30 -8.36
CA ALA A 216 4.27 -27.29 -7.49
C ALA A 216 4.47 -27.37 -5.95
N LEU A 217 5.46 -28.10 -5.42
CA LEU A 217 5.65 -28.29 -3.98
C LEU A 217 6.23 -27.08 -3.23
N THR A 218 6.90 -26.14 -3.91
CA THR A 218 7.43 -24.91 -3.28
C THR A 218 6.32 -24.00 -2.76
N LEU A 219 5.13 -24.05 -3.38
CA LEU A 219 3.96 -23.26 -2.96
C LEU A 219 3.31 -23.82 -1.69
N ILE A 220 3.52 -25.11 -1.39
CA ILE A 220 3.02 -25.80 -0.19
C ILE A 220 3.88 -25.47 1.04
N GLN A 221 5.14 -25.05 0.84
CA GLN A 221 6.07 -24.79 1.94
C GLN A 221 5.66 -23.60 2.81
N ALA A 222 5.21 -22.50 2.19
CA ALA A 222 4.85 -21.29 2.93
C ALA A 222 3.67 -21.52 3.91
N PRO A 223 2.53 -22.13 3.48
CA PRO A 223 1.45 -22.48 4.41
C PRO A 223 1.90 -23.40 5.55
N ILE A 224 2.72 -24.43 5.26
CA ILE A 224 3.23 -25.35 6.30
C ILE A 224 4.08 -24.60 7.33
N VAL A 225 5.01 -23.76 6.87
CA VAL A 225 5.88 -22.97 7.76
C VAL A 225 5.06 -22.02 8.63
N ILE A 226 4.00 -21.42 8.08
CA ILE A 226 3.08 -20.56 8.85
C ILE A 226 2.33 -21.37 9.91
N VAL A 227 1.78 -22.53 9.55
CA VAL A 227 1.04 -23.41 10.49
C VAL A 227 1.96 -23.92 11.60
N VAL A 228 3.16 -24.40 11.25
CA VAL A 228 4.16 -24.86 12.23
C VAL A 228 4.62 -23.71 13.13
N GLY A 229 4.88 -22.53 12.57
CA GLY A 229 5.21 -21.33 13.35
C GLY A 229 4.10 -20.93 14.32
N GLY A 230 2.84 -21.00 13.88
CA GLY A 230 1.68 -20.76 14.73
C GLY A 230 1.56 -21.76 15.88
N LEU A 231 1.75 -23.05 15.61
CA LEU A 231 1.77 -24.10 16.63
C LEU A 231 2.90 -23.90 17.65
N LEU A 232 4.11 -23.58 17.18
CA LEU A 232 5.25 -23.27 18.06
C LEU A 232 4.99 -22.02 18.91
N GLY A 233 4.32 -21.01 18.35
CA GLY A 233 3.90 -19.82 19.10
C GLY A 233 2.90 -20.13 20.23
N LEU A 234 1.91 -21.00 19.96
CA LEU A 234 0.97 -21.47 20.98
C LEU A 234 1.67 -22.24 22.10
N LEU A 235 2.63 -23.10 21.75
CA LEU A 235 3.42 -23.86 22.73
C LEU A 235 4.34 -22.95 23.57
N ALA A 236 4.96 -21.94 22.96
CA ALA A 236 5.77 -20.96 23.68
C ALA A 236 4.92 -20.15 24.68
N HIS A 237 3.72 -19.72 24.28
CA HIS A 237 2.80 -19.03 25.18
C HIS A 237 2.36 -19.93 26.35
N ALA A 238 2.08 -21.21 26.08
CA ALA A 238 1.69 -22.17 27.12
C ALA A 238 2.83 -22.48 28.11
N ALA A 239 4.09 -22.46 27.67
CA ALA A 239 5.26 -22.74 28.50
C ALA A 239 5.66 -21.61 29.46
N GLU A 240 5.26 -20.36 29.18
CA GLU A 240 5.52 -19.21 30.05
C GLU A 240 4.32 -18.88 30.97
N ALA A 241 3.13 -19.43 30.67
CA ALA A 241 1.93 -19.30 31.52
C ALA A 241 1.90 -20.27 32.72
N THR A 242 2.89 -21.18 32.82
CA THR A 242 3.12 -22.12 33.92
C THR A 242 4.28 -21.69 34.78
#